data_AF-A0A945V5C9-F1
#
_entry.id   AF-A0A945V5C9-F1
#
_cell.length_a   1.000
_cell.length_b   1.000
_cell.length_c   1.000
_cell.angle_alpha   90.00
_cell.angle_beta   90.00
_cell.angle_gamma   90.00
#
_symmetry.space_group_name_H-M   'P 1'
#
loop_
_entity.id
_entity.type
_entity.pdbx_description
1 polymer ?
#
loop_
_entity_poly.entity_id
_entity_poly.type
_entity_poly.pdbx_seq_one_letter_code
_entity_poly.pdbx_strand_id
1 'polypeptide(L)' 'SYLTDADSQLDIDGDGESKPLTDGLLLIRYLFGFSGESLISGAIGTGAKRNTAETVEAYIKERVPAD' A
#
# COMPACT_ATOMS: atom_id res chain seq x y z
N SER A 1 -3.74 -18.81 -9.31
CA SER A 1 -3.87 -18.07 -10.58
C SER A 1 -2.82 -16.99 -10.49
N TYR A 2 -1.69 -17.13 -11.20
CA TYR A 2 -0.50 -16.29 -10.96
C TYR A 2 -0.78 -14.78 -11.06
N LEU A 3 -1.74 -14.38 -11.91
CA LEU A 3 -2.12 -12.98 -12.08
C LEU A 3 -3.07 -12.47 -10.98
N THR A 4 -3.89 -13.35 -10.39
CA THR A 4 -4.80 -12.98 -9.29
C THR A 4 -4.04 -12.75 -7.99
N ASP A 5 -2.97 -13.53 -7.77
CA ASP A 5 -2.13 -13.38 -6.60
C ASP A 5 -1.35 -12.05 -6.66
N ALA A 6 -0.82 -11.69 -7.84
CA ALA A 6 -0.16 -10.40 -8.07
C ALA A 6 -1.11 -9.21 -7.88
N ASP A 7 -2.36 -9.33 -8.33
CA ASP A 7 -3.38 -8.29 -8.12
C ASP A 7 -3.63 -8.06 -6.62
N SER A 8 -3.85 -9.13 -5.84
CA SER A 8 -4.04 -9.02 -4.38
C SER A 8 -2.82 -8.47 -3.62
N GLN A 9 -1.61 -8.63 -4.15
CA GLN A 9 -0.40 -8.10 -3.53
C GLN A 9 -0.28 -6.58 -3.71
N LEU A 10 -0.89 -6.04 -4.76
CA LEU A 10 -0.92 -4.60 -5.07
C LEU A 10 -2.04 -3.86 -4.33
N ASP A 11 -2.95 -4.55 -3.68
CA ASP A 11 -3.87 -3.95 -2.70
C ASP A 11 -3.03 -3.59 -1.46
N ILE A 12 -2.63 -2.33 -1.31
CA ILE A 12 -1.76 -1.78 -0.26
C ILE A 12 -2.58 -1.16 0.88
N ASP A 13 -3.82 -0.74 0.67
CA ASP A 13 -4.70 -0.23 1.73
C ASP A 13 -5.72 -1.28 2.24
N GLY A 14 -5.85 -2.42 1.56
CA GLY A 14 -6.62 -3.58 1.99
C GLY A 14 -8.12 -3.45 1.79
N ASP A 15 -8.57 -2.59 0.88
CA ASP A 15 -9.99 -2.45 0.56
C ASP A 15 -10.52 -3.53 -0.39
N GLY A 16 -9.64 -4.39 -0.91
CA GLY A 16 -9.97 -5.50 -1.81
C GLY A 16 -9.92 -5.14 -3.29
N GLU A 17 -9.51 -3.92 -3.65
CA GLU A 17 -9.33 -3.45 -5.02
C GLU A 17 -7.96 -2.82 -5.20
N SER A 18 -7.16 -3.31 -6.14
CA SER A 18 -5.85 -2.72 -6.47
C SER A 18 -6.02 -1.48 -7.34
N LYS A 19 -6.05 -0.31 -6.71
CA LYS A 19 -6.33 0.99 -7.34
C LYS A 19 -5.06 1.84 -7.46
N PRO A 20 -4.78 2.40 -8.66
CA PRO A 20 -3.58 3.23 -8.84
C PRO A 20 -3.49 4.47 -7.94
N LEU A 21 -4.63 5.10 -7.63
CA LEU A 21 -4.66 6.36 -6.87
C LEU A 21 -4.50 6.19 -5.36
N THR A 22 -4.83 5.02 -4.82
CA THR A 22 -4.70 4.70 -3.39
C THR A 22 -3.43 3.87 -3.20
N ASP A 23 -3.39 2.68 -3.77
CA ASP A 23 -2.32 1.71 -3.54
C ASP A 23 -1.03 2.08 -4.25
N GLY A 24 -1.14 2.48 -5.51
CA GLY A 24 0.00 2.92 -6.30
C GLY A 24 0.66 4.16 -5.68
N LEU A 25 -0.13 5.10 -5.18
CA LEU A 25 0.38 6.31 -4.52
C LEU A 25 1.08 5.98 -3.19
N LEU A 26 0.53 5.08 -2.37
CA LEU A 26 1.16 4.61 -1.14
C LEU A 26 2.53 3.96 -1.42
N LEU A 27 2.59 3.07 -2.43
CA LEU A 27 3.83 2.42 -2.83
C LEU A 27 4.88 3.42 -3.32
N ILE A 28 4.50 4.36 -4.19
CA ILE A 28 5.42 5.39 -4.69
C ILE A 28 5.96 6.25 -3.54
N ARG A 29 5.09 6.69 -2.62
CA ARG A 29 5.52 7.48 -1.45
C ARG A 29 6.52 6.71 -0.59
N TYR A 30 6.24 5.43 -0.32
CA TYR A 30 7.17 4.57 0.42
C TYR A 30 8.53 4.46 -0.28
N LEU A 31 8.55 4.22 -1.60
CA LEU A 31 9.78 4.12 -2.39
C LEU A 31 10.60 5.42 -2.41
N PHE A 32 9.93 6.57 -2.24
CA PHE A 32 10.56 7.88 -2.10
C PHE A 32 10.94 8.22 -0.64
N GLY A 33 10.82 7.26 0.27
CA GLY A 33 11.25 7.37 1.67
C GLY A 33 10.25 8.08 2.59
N PHE A 34 8.98 8.22 2.18
CA PHE A 34 7.95 8.80 3.03
C PHE A 34 7.46 7.77 4.04
N SER A 35 7.16 8.22 5.26
CA SER A 35 6.69 7.41 6.38
C SER A 35 5.71 8.18 7.26
N GLY A 36 5.04 7.47 8.18
CA GLY A 36 4.08 8.10 9.10
C GLY A 36 2.93 8.81 8.35
N GLU A 37 2.49 9.96 8.86
CA GLU A 37 1.39 10.73 8.24
C GLU A 37 1.67 11.11 6.77
N SER A 38 2.93 11.40 6.42
CA SER A 38 3.29 11.79 5.04
C SER A 38 3.08 10.66 4.03
N LEU A 39 3.13 9.41 4.49
CA LEU A 39 2.83 8.24 3.67
C LEU A 39 1.33 8.15 3.39
N ILE A 40 0.49 8.25 4.42
CA ILE A 40 -0.93 7.89 4.34
C ILE A 40 -1.86 9.07 4.00
N SER A 41 -1.44 10.31 4.26
CA SER A 41 -2.33 11.48 4.15
C SER A 41 -2.88 11.66 2.73
N GLY A 42 -4.21 11.57 2.60
CA GLY A 42 -4.91 11.69 1.32
C GLY A 42 -4.69 10.55 0.32
N ALA A 43 -4.06 9.44 0.75
CA ALA A 43 -3.82 8.26 -0.09
C ALA A 43 -4.63 7.02 0.34
N ILE A 44 -5.24 7.03 1.53
CA ILE A 44 -6.09 5.94 2.01
C ILE A 44 -7.47 5.99 1.34
N GLY A 45 -7.88 4.88 0.71
CA GLY A 45 -9.18 4.71 0.08
C GLY A 45 -10.33 4.51 1.07
N THR A 46 -11.55 4.65 0.56
CA THR A 46 -12.75 4.30 1.31
C THR A 46 -12.84 2.78 1.47
N GLY A 47 -12.96 2.29 2.71
CA GLY A 47 -13.04 0.85 2.98
C GLY A 47 -11.69 0.19 3.26
N ALA A 48 -10.60 0.97 3.25
CA ALA A 48 -9.26 0.51 3.60
C ALA A 48 -9.24 -0.16 4.99
N LYS A 49 -8.63 -1.35 5.04
CA LYS A 49 -8.39 -2.11 6.28
C LYS A 49 -7.02 -1.79 6.89
N ARG A 50 -6.11 -1.25 6.09
CA ARG A 50 -4.79 -0.73 6.48
C ARG A 50 -4.79 0.77 6.25
N ASN A 51 -5.21 1.48 7.28
CA ASN A 51 -5.40 2.93 7.26
C ASN A 51 -4.44 3.68 8.19
N THR A 52 -3.43 2.99 8.72
CA THR A 52 -2.36 3.59 9.51
C THR A 52 -1.03 3.41 8.80
N ALA A 53 -0.08 4.30 9.04
CA ALA A 53 1.24 4.21 8.44
C ALA A 53 1.94 2.90 8.82
N GLU A 54 1.81 2.47 10.08
CA GLU A 54 2.45 1.25 10.58
C GLU A 54 1.95 0.00 9.82
N THR A 55 0.64 -0.08 9.59
CA THR A 55 0.03 -1.24 8.91
C THR A 55 0.34 -1.25 7.42
N VAL A 56 0.41 -0.08 6.78
CA VAL A 56 0.82 0.07 5.38
C VAL A 56 2.31 -0.27 5.20
N GLU A 57 3.18 0.30 6.02
CA GLU A 57 4.63 0.07 5.95
C GLU A 57 4.99 -1.40 6.20
N ALA A 58 4.35 -2.04 7.18
CA ALA A 58 4.53 -3.47 7.44
C ALA A 58 4.17 -4.31 6.21
N TYR A 59 3.03 -4.00 5.59
CA TYR A 59 2.58 -4.73 4.39
C TYR A 59 3.53 -4.56 3.21
N ILE A 60 4.01 -3.33 2.96
CA ILE A 60 4.96 -3.03 1.88
C ILE A 60 6.29 -3.73 2.14
N LYS A 61 6.82 -3.68 3.37
CA LYS A 61 8.10 -4.35 3.74
C LYS A 61 8.09 -5.87 3.52
N GLU A 62 6.96 -6.52 3.75
CA GLU A 62 6.83 -7.96 3.50
C GLU A 62 6.91 -8.33 2.01
N ARG A 63 6.68 -7.36 1.11
CA ARG A 63 6.52 -7.59 -0.34
C ARG A 63 7.59 -6.91 -1.19
N VAL A 64 8.18 -5.84 -0.68
CA VAL A 64 9.30 -5.12 -1.28
C VAL A 64 10.54 -5.45 -0.45
N PRO A 65 11.44 -6.31 -0.95
CA PRO A 65 12.71 -6.53 -0.29
C PRO A 65 13.44 -5.19 -0.15
N ALA A 66 13.84 -4.84 1.07
CA ALA A 66 14.87 -3.83 1.25
C ALA A 66 16.20 -4.52 0.93
N ASP A 67 16.97 -3.98 -0.01
CA ASP A 67 18.35 -4.39 -0.27
C ASP A 67 19.23 -4.27 0.99
#